data_AF-A0A6V7V5R1-F1
#
_entry.id   AF-A0A6V7V5R1-F1
#
_cell.length_a   1.000
_cell.length_b   1.000
_cell.length_c   1.000
_cell.angle_alpha   90.00
_cell.angle_beta   90.00
_cell.angle_gamma   90.00
#
_symmetry.space_group_name_H-M   'P 1'
#
loop_
_entity.id
_entity.type
_entity.pdbx_description
1 polymer ?
#
loop_
_entity_poly.entity_id
_entity_poly.type
_entity_poly.pdbx_seq_one_letter_code
_entity_poly.pdbx_strand_id
1 'polypeptide(L)'
;MGPFNRLQLSKEEFVLLRAIIFSHFVSTGLSQHGRQLLLNEAENYSDILMKMLQKRYGPLPGAKRYAELLHLIEFCFTCGNNDSLLLNYMAFVKDPDGFHKSMPEAFVDLCLRSKT
;
A
#
# COMPACT_ATOMS: atom_id res chain seq x y z
N MET A 1 -2.83 -7.55 11.95
CA MET A 1 -1.52 -8.23 12.04
C MET A 1 -1.48 -9.68 11.54
N GLY A 2 -2.59 -10.44 11.53
CA GLY A 2 -2.58 -11.88 11.18
C GLY A 2 -1.92 -12.27 9.84
N PRO A 3 -2.15 -11.58 8.71
CA PRO A 3 -1.50 -11.91 7.43
C PRO A 3 0.02 -11.65 7.42
N PHE A 4 0.44 -10.50 7.95
CA PHE A 4 1.85 -10.12 8.06
C PHE A 4 2.66 -11.07 8.96
N ASN A 5 2.10 -11.43 10.12
CA ASN A 5 2.78 -12.31 11.08
C ASN A 5 2.91 -13.75 10.54
N ARG A 6 1.99 -14.19 9.68
CA ARG A 6 2.03 -15.52 9.06
C ARG A 6 3.12 -15.65 8.00
N LEU A 7 3.38 -14.57 7.25
CA LEU A 7 4.37 -14.59 6.17
C LEU A 7 5.81 -14.41 6.66
N GLN A 8 6.04 -14.04 7.93
CA GLN A 8 7.37 -13.88 8.52
C GLN A 8 8.34 -13.11 7.61
N LEU A 9 7.98 -11.88 7.25
CA LEU A 9 8.76 -11.05 6.34
C LEU A 9 10.16 -10.80 6.90
N SER A 10 11.17 -11.04 6.07
CA SER A 10 12.51 -10.49 6.29
C SER A 10 12.51 -8.97 6.16
N LYS A 11 13.56 -8.32 6.68
CA LYS A 11 13.70 -6.86 6.61
C LYS A 11 13.74 -6.38 5.16
N GLU A 12 14.43 -7.10 4.28
CA GLU A 12 14.55 -6.73 2.87
C GLU A 12 13.21 -6.85 2.14
N GLU A 13 12.47 -7.94 2.36
CA GLU A 13 11.11 -8.10 1.82
C GLU A 13 10.20 -6.97 2.31
N PHE A 14 10.23 -6.65 3.60
CA PHE A 14 9.39 -5.60 4.16
C PHE A 14 9.68 -4.21 3.55
N VAL A 15 10.96 -3.86 3.37
CA VAL A 15 11.33 -2.58 2.75
C VAL A 15 10.90 -2.51 1.30
N LEU A 16 11.15 -3.56 0.51
CA LEU A 16 10.75 -3.60 -0.90
C LEU A 16 9.23 -3.56 -1.06
N LEU A 17 8.47 -4.26 -0.20
CA LEU A 17 7.01 -4.19 -0.21
C LEU A 17 6.50 -2.78 0.06
N ARG A 18 7.09 -2.08 1.02
CA ARG A 18 6.72 -0.68 1.29
C ARG A 18 7.03 0.22 0.11
N ALA A 19 8.20 0.04 -0.53
CA ALA A 19 8.57 0.80 -1.71
C ALA A 19 7.55 0.58 -2.85
N ILE A 20 7.19 -0.67 -3.14
CA ILE A 20 6.16 -1.02 -4.14
C ILE A 20 4.81 -0.38 -3.80
N ILE A 21 4.34 -0.50 -2.55
CA ILE A 21 3.05 0.06 -2.12
C ILE A 21 3.03 1.59 -2.28
N PHE A 22 4.09 2.28 -1.85
CA PHE A 22 4.16 3.74 -1.97
C PHE A 22 4.30 4.21 -3.42
N SER A 23 5.02 3.46 -4.25
CA SER A 23 5.12 3.75 -5.68
C SER A 23 3.82 3.50 -6.44
N HIS A 24 2.93 2.64 -5.94
CA HIS A 24 1.58 2.48 -6.49
C HIS A 24 0.57 3.48 -5.92
N PHE A 25 0.96 4.34 -4.98
CA PHE A 25 0.06 5.33 -4.41
C PHE A 25 -0.26 6.45 -5.42
N VAL A 26 -1.43 6.35 -6.04
CA VAL A 26 -1.95 7.40 -6.93
C VAL A 26 -2.72 8.41 -6.10
N SER A 27 -2.11 9.57 -5.86
CA SER A 27 -2.77 10.73 -5.26
C SER A 27 -3.38 11.64 -6.32
N THR A 28 -4.53 12.25 -6.01
CA THR A 28 -5.09 13.35 -6.80
C THR A 28 -4.10 14.53 -6.78
N GLY A 29 -3.73 15.01 -7.96
CA GLY A 29 -2.75 16.11 -8.13
C GLY A 29 -1.40 15.70 -8.73
N LEU A 30 -1.12 14.40 -8.93
CA LEU A 30 0.06 13.99 -9.69
C LEU A 30 -0.11 14.24 -11.19
N SER A 31 0.92 14.82 -11.82
CA SER A 31 0.98 14.95 -13.27
C SER A 31 1.06 13.57 -13.94
N GLN A 32 0.73 13.48 -15.23
CA GLN A 32 0.91 12.24 -15.99
C GLN A 32 2.35 11.74 -15.92
N HIS A 33 3.33 12.65 -16.01
CA HIS A 33 4.74 12.30 -15.89
C HIS A 33 5.08 11.75 -14.49
N GLY A 34 4.59 12.38 -13.42
CA GLY A 34 4.80 11.90 -12.05
C GLY A 34 4.19 10.52 -11.81
N ARG A 35 2.99 10.26 -12.36
CA ARG A 35 2.37 8.92 -12.32
C ARG A 35 3.23 7.88 -13.03
N GLN A 36 3.75 8.21 -14.21
CA GLN A 36 4.61 7.29 -14.95
C GLN A 36 5.91 7.00 -14.19
N LEU A 37 6.53 8.02 -13.58
CA LEU A 37 7.75 7.84 -12.78
C LEU A 37 7.50 6.86 -11.63
N LEU A 38 6.40 7.05 -10.89
CA LEU A 38 6.04 6.16 -9.80
C LEU A 38 5.74 4.72 -10.26
N LEU A 39 5.06 4.55 -11.40
CA LEU A 39 4.84 3.23 -11.99
C LEU A 39 6.17 2.54 -12.36
N ASN A 40 7.09 3.26 -13.00
CA ASN A 40 8.41 2.73 -13.33
C ASN A 40 9.18 2.30 -12.07
N GLU A 41 9.09 3.08 -10.99
CA GLU A 41 9.70 2.71 -9.70
C GLU A 41 9.05 1.46 -9.10
N ALA A 42 7.72 1.33 -9.18
CA ALA A 42 7.03 0.12 -8.71
C ALA A 42 7.47 -1.13 -9.48
N GLU A 43 7.64 -1.02 -10.81
CA GLU A 43 8.18 -2.09 -11.66
C GLU A 43 9.62 -2.44 -11.28
N ASN A 44 10.48 -1.43 -11.11
CA ASN A 44 11.87 -1.61 -10.69
C ASN A 44 11.99 -2.37 -9.36
N TYR A 45 11.23 -1.95 -8.34
CA TYR A 45 11.26 -2.62 -7.03
C TYR A 45 10.67 -4.04 -7.10
N SER A 46 9.64 -4.25 -7.92
CA SER A 46 9.05 -5.58 -8.17
C SER A 46 10.07 -6.54 -8.79
N ASP A 47 10.82 -6.07 -9.79
CA ASP A 47 11.90 -6.82 -10.42
C ASP A 47 13.03 -7.17 -9.45
N ILE A 48 13.44 -6.22 -8.62
CA ILE A 48 14.45 -6.44 -7.57
C ILE A 48 13.96 -7.49 -6.59
N LEU A 49 12.70 -7.40 -6.16
CA LEU A 49 12.09 -8.34 -5.23
C LEU A 49 12.06 -9.75 -5.83
N MET A 50 11.59 -9.92 -7.06
CA MET A 50 11.58 -11.22 -7.75
C MET A 50 12.98 -11.82 -7.83
N LYS A 51 13.96 -11.06 -8.31
CA LYS A 51 15.36 -11.52 -8.44
C LYS A 51 15.96 -11.89 -7.09
N MET A 52 15.71 -11.10 -6.05
CA MET A 52 16.17 -11.38 -4.70
C MET A 52 15.58 -12.69 -4.16
N LEU A 53 14.28 -12.90 -4.34
CA LEU A 53 13.59 -14.11 -3.88
C LEU A 53 14.05 -15.35 -4.65
N GLN A 54 14.18 -15.27 -5.97
CA GLN A 54 14.70 -16.38 -6.78
C GLN A 54 16.15 -16.71 -6.44
N LYS A 55 16.98 -15.71 -6.15
CA LYS A 55 18.36 -15.92 -5.70
C LYS A 55 18.42 -16.60 -4.31
N ARG A 56 17.51 -16.23 -3.40
CA ARG A 56 17.50 -16.72 -2.02
C ARG A 56 16.87 -18.11 -1.88
N TYR A 57 15.79 -18.39 -2.61
CA TYR A 57 14.97 -19.60 -2.45
C TYR A 57 14.99 -20.52 -3.68
N GLY A 58 15.66 -20.13 -4.76
CA GLY A 58 15.63 -20.82 -6.05
C GLY A 58 14.49 -20.33 -6.95
N PRO A 59 14.50 -20.68 -8.26
CA PRO A 59 13.58 -20.10 -9.24
C PRO A 59 12.10 -20.33 -8.91
N LEU A 60 11.71 -21.58 -8.67
CA LEU A 60 10.31 -21.94 -8.38
C LEU A 60 9.86 -21.51 -6.97
N PRO A 61 10.59 -21.83 -5.88
CA PRO A 61 10.16 -21.41 -4.55
C PRO A 61 10.19 -19.89 -4.36
N GLY A 62 11.16 -19.20 -5.01
CA GLY A 62 11.23 -17.74 -5.03
C GLY A 62 10.04 -17.11 -5.76
N ALA A 63 9.63 -17.66 -6.91
CA ALA A 63 8.44 -17.20 -7.62
C ALA A 63 7.15 -17.44 -6.80
N LYS A 64 7.04 -18.59 -6.12
CA LYS A 64 5.92 -18.86 -5.20
C LYS A 64 5.87 -17.83 -4.08
N ARG A 65 7.01 -17.56 -3.44
CA ARG A 65 7.12 -16.55 -2.38
C ARG A 65 6.74 -15.16 -2.90
N TYR A 66 7.18 -14.80 -4.09
CA TYR A 66 6.81 -13.53 -4.72
C TYR A 66 5.29 -13.39 -4.88
N ALA A 67 4.60 -14.44 -5.34
CA ALA A 67 3.14 -14.44 -5.45
C ALA A 67 2.45 -14.26 -4.09
N GLU A 68 2.94 -14.91 -3.02
CA GLU A 68 2.43 -14.69 -1.65
C GLU A 68 2.57 -13.23 -1.21
N LEU A 69 3.69 -12.59 -1.55
CA LEU A 69 3.93 -11.18 -1.23
C LEU A 69 3.06 -10.22 -2.06
N LEU A 70 2.76 -10.54 -3.32
CA LEU A 70 1.81 -9.78 -4.12
C LEU A 70 0.39 -9.81 -3.51
N HIS A 71 -0.06 -10.96 -3.03
CA HIS A 71 -1.33 -11.05 -2.31
C HIS A 71 -1.35 -10.22 -1.04
N LEU A 72 -0.22 -10.09 -0.35
CA LEU A 72 -0.11 -9.21 0.80
C LEU A 72 -0.25 -7.73 0.38
N ILE A 73 0.35 -7.32 -0.74
CA ILE A 73 0.20 -5.97 -1.30
C ILE A 73 -1.28 -5.68 -1.62
N GLU A 74 -1.96 -6.59 -2.31
CA GLU A 74 -3.38 -6.49 -2.64
C GLU A 74 -4.25 -6.37 -1.36
N PHE A 75 -3.96 -7.19 -0.36
CA PHE A 75 -4.61 -7.10 0.95
C PHE A 75 -4.43 -5.70 1.58
N CYS A 76 -3.24 -5.10 1.49
CA CYS A 76 -2.99 -3.75 2.00
C CYS A 76 -3.85 -2.70 1.30
N PHE A 77 -3.95 -2.75 -0.03
CA PHE A 77 -4.80 -1.84 -0.78
C PHE A 77 -6.27 -2.00 -0.43
N THR A 78 -6.72 -3.24 -0.22
CA THR A 78 -8.09 -3.54 0.21
C THR A 78 -8.39 -2.96 1.59
N CYS A 79 -7.50 -3.16 2.56
CA CYS A 79 -7.61 -2.54 3.88
C CYS A 79 -7.65 -1.01 3.78
N GLY A 80 -6.72 -0.40 3.05
CA GLY A 80 -6.68 1.05 2.88
C GLY A 80 -7.96 1.62 2.25
N ASN A 81 -8.55 0.91 1.28
CA ASN A 81 -9.83 1.30 0.69
C ASN A 81 -10.99 1.20 1.70
N ASN A 82 -11.07 0.12 2.47
CA ASN A 82 -12.11 -0.07 3.48
C ASN A 82 -11.99 0.97 4.61
N ASP A 83 -10.77 1.27 5.06
CA ASP A 83 -10.50 2.28 6.07
C ASP A 83 -10.90 3.67 5.55
N SER A 84 -10.56 3.99 4.30
CA SER A 84 -11.00 5.25 3.67
C SER A 84 -12.52 5.37 3.63
N LEU A 85 -13.25 4.32 3.23
CA LEU A 85 -14.72 4.32 3.22
C LEU A 85 -15.32 4.51 4.63
N LEU A 86 -14.76 3.82 5.63
CA LEU A 86 -15.21 3.95 7.01
C LEU A 86 -14.98 5.37 7.54
N LEU A 87 -13.82 5.96 7.28
CA LEU A 87 -13.49 7.32 7.71
C LEU A 87 -14.40 8.35 7.03
N ASN A 88 -14.69 8.19 5.74
CA ASN A 88 -15.67 9.03 5.04
C ASN A 88 -17.07 8.91 5.66
N TYR A 89 -17.53 7.70 5.97
CA TYR A 89 -18.83 7.50 6.63
C TYR A 89 -18.88 8.18 8.02
N MET A 90 -17.81 8.06 8.80
CA MET A 90 -17.72 8.71 10.11
C MET A 90 -17.76 10.23 9.99
N ALA A 91 -16.96 10.79 9.07
CA ALA A 91 -16.81 12.23 8.89
C ALA A 91 -18.05 12.91 8.30
N PHE A 92 -18.80 12.24 7.42
CA PHE A 92 -19.89 12.88 6.67
C PHE A 92 -21.29 12.41 7.06
N VAL A 93 -21.43 11.25 7.72
CA VAL A 93 -22.74 10.66 8.01
C VAL A 93 -22.97 10.44 9.50
N LYS A 94 -22.04 9.78 10.20
CA LYS A 94 -22.30 9.31 11.57
C LYS A 94 -22.18 10.42 12.62
N ASP A 95 -21.07 11.14 12.63
CA ASP A 95 -20.78 12.19 13.61
C ASP A 95 -19.78 13.21 13.06
N PRO A 96 -20.22 14.10 12.14
CA PRO A 96 -19.33 15.06 11.50
C PRO A 96 -18.62 15.98 12.50
N ASP A 97 -19.36 16.52 13.47
CA ASP A 97 -18.82 17.47 14.45
C ASP A 97 -17.83 16.80 15.41
N GLY A 98 -18.12 15.57 15.85
CA GLY A 98 -17.22 14.82 16.73
C GLY A 98 -15.97 14.32 16.00
N PHE A 99 -16.10 13.92 14.73
CA PHE A 99 -14.97 13.45 13.92
C PHE A 99 -13.91 14.54 13.75
N HIS A 100 -14.31 15.72 13.28
CA HIS A 100 -13.38 16.83 13.03
C HIS A 100 -12.75 17.41 14.30
N LYS A 101 -13.43 17.30 15.46
CA LYS A 101 -12.86 17.69 16.76
C LYS A 101 -11.84 16.70 17.30
N SER A 102 -11.98 15.42 16.97
CA SER A 102 -11.17 14.34 17.54
C SER A 102 -9.98 13.95 16.67
N MET A 103 -10.07 14.14 15.35
CA MET A 103 -8.99 13.80 14.41
C MET A 103 -8.02 14.98 14.21
N PRO A 104 -6.69 14.75 14.24
CA PRO A 104 -5.72 15.75 13.83
C PRO A 104 -5.94 16.18 12.37
N GLU A 105 -5.82 17.47 12.09
CA GLU A 105 -6.07 18.06 10.78
C GLU A 105 -5.29 17.37 9.64
N ALA A 106 -4.00 17.06 9.85
CA ALA A 106 -3.19 16.34 8.88
C ALA A 106 -3.72 14.95 8.52
N PHE A 107 -4.38 14.26 9.48
CA PHE A 107 -5.01 12.97 9.22
C PHE A 107 -6.35 13.12 8.51
N VAL A 108 -7.14 14.15 8.84
CA VAL A 108 -8.36 14.49 8.10
C VAL A 108 -8.03 14.73 6.63
N ASP A 109 -7.02 15.55 6.36
CA ASP A 109 -6.53 15.84 5.01
C ASP A 109 -6.04 14.57 4.30
N LEU A 110 -5.26 13.73 4.97
CA LEU A 110 -4.74 12.51 4.37
C LEU A 110 -5.86 11.50 4.03
N CYS A 111 -6.82 11.34 4.94
CA CYS A 111 -7.84 10.28 4.87
C CYS A 111 -9.09 10.67 4.07
N LEU A 112 -9.44 11.95 4.04
CA LEU A 112 -10.62 12.48 3.35
C LEU A 112 -10.30 13.17 2.02
N ARG A 113 -9.03 13.21 1.59
CA ARG A 113 -8.66 13.66 0.24
C ARG A 113 -9.48 12.88 -0.79
N SER A 114 -10.45 13.57 -1.37
CA SER A 114 -11.35 13.03 -2.37
C SER A 114 -10.55 12.53 -3.58
N LYS A 115 -10.87 11.31 -4.02
CA LYS A 115 -10.63 10.89 -5.40
C LYS A 115 -11.65 11.63 -6.28
N THR A 116 -11.41 12.90 -6.58
CA THR A 116 -12.08 13.60 -7.69
C THR A 116 -11.48 13.18 -9.02
#